data_AF-A0A180FLC0-F1
#
_entry.id   AF-A0A180FLC0-F1
#
_cell.length_a   1.000
_cell.length_b   1.000
_cell.length_c   1.000
_cell.angle_alpha   90.00
_cell.angle_beta   90.00
_cell.angle_gamma   90.00
#
_symmetry.space_group_name_H-M   'P 1'
#
loop_
_entity.id
_entity.type
_entity.pdbx_description
1 polymer ?
#
loop_
_entity_poly.entity_id
_entity_poly.type
_entity_poly.pdbx_seq_one_letter_code
_entity_poly.pdbx_strand_id
1 'polypeptide(L)' 'MLTYSRNGFLIVESPVAETQVTIYTTAGQIQARCQVSGTKSIALPKGIYMVKAGTEVRKVIIRD' A
#
# COMPACT_ATOMS: atom_id res chain seq x y z
N MET A 1 -4.30 -1.23 -10.68
CA MET A 1 -4.38 -0.90 -9.24
C MET A 1 -4.00 0.55 -9.04
N LEU A 2 -4.60 1.28 -8.10
CA LEU A 2 -4.13 2.62 -7.71
C LEU A 2 -3.61 2.59 -6.29
N THR A 3 -2.46 3.21 -6.07
CA THR A 3 -1.81 3.26 -4.76
C THR A 3 -1.26 4.67 -4.54
N TYR A 4 -1.69 5.34 -3.48
CA TYR A 4 -1.27 6.72 -3.18
C TYR A 4 -1.39 7.02 -1.68
N SER A 5 -0.77 8.11 -1.22
CA SER A 5 -0.89 8.57 0.17
C SER A 5 -1.99 9.63 0.30
N ARG A 6 -2.75 9.58 1.40
CA ARG A 6 -3.74 10.61 1.76
C ARG A 6 -3.88 10.68 3.29
N ASN A 7 -3.69 11.86 3.89
CA ASN A 7 -3.89 12.12 5.33
C ASN A 7 -3.16 11.14 6.27
N GLY A 8 -1.89 10.81 6.00
CA GLY A 8 -1.15 9.80 6.78
C GLY A 8 -1.53 8.34 6.50
N PHE A 9 -2.44 8.07 5.57
CA PHE A 9 -2.80 6.72 5.14
C PHE A 9 -2.18 6.37 3.79
N LEU A 10 -1.94 5.08 3.59
CA LEU A 10 -1.83 4.48 2.28
C LEU A 10 -3.24 4.11 1.80
N ILE A 11 -3.66 4.69 0.68
CA ILE A 11 -4.88 4.31 -0.01
C ILE A 11 -4.54 3.35 -1.13
N VAL A 12 -5.26 2.23 -1.17
CA VAL A 12 -5.15 1.23 -2.21
C VAL A 12 -6.52 0.96 -2.81
N GLU A 13 -6.64 1.13 -4.12
CA GLU A 13 -7.87 0.88 -4.87
C GLU A 13 -7.65 -0.24 -5.88
N SER A 14 -8.43 -1.31 -5.76
CA SER A 14 -8.47 -2.42 -6.70
C SER A 14 -9.80 -2.41 -7.46
N PRO A 15 -9.80 -2.19 -8.79
CA PRO A 15 -11.02 -2.12 -9.60
C PRO A 15 -11.67 -3.49 -9.86
N VAL A 16 -10.96 -4.59 -9.63
CA VAL A 16 -11.43 -5.97 -9.87
C VAL A 16 -10.72 -6.93 -8.93
N ALA A 17 -11.43 -8.00 -8.54
CA ALA A 17 -10.98 -9.16 -7.76
C ALA A 17 -10.18 -8.85 -6.47
N GLU A 18 -10.20 -9.79 -5.54
CA GLU A 18 -9.43 -9.68 -4.30
C GLU A 18 -7.92 -9.76 -4.63
N THR A 19 -7.20 -8.64 -4.46
CA THR A 19 -5.76 -8.54 -4.78
C THR A 19 -4.93 -8.52 -3.51
N GLN A 20 -3.89 -9.35 -3.48
CA GLN A 20 -2.94 -9.35 -2.38
C GLN A 20 -2.00 -8.15 -2.46
N VAL A 21 -1.95 -7.41 -1.35
CA VAL A 21 -1.09 -6.27 -1.15
C VAL A 21 -0.11 -6.56 -0.02
N THR A 22 1.17 -6.36 -0.28
CA THR A 22 2.23 -6.41 0.73
C THR A 22 2.98 -5.09 0.73
N ILE A 23 3.16 -4.53 1.92
CA ILE A 23 3.83 -3.25 2.14
C ILE A 23 5.15 -3.55 2.82
N TYR A 24 6.22 -3.01 2.26
CA TYR A 24 7.58 -3.18 2.73
C TYR A 24 8.17 -1.83 3.14
N THR A 25 9.00 -1.84 4.18
CA THR A 25 9.92 -0.74 4.46
C THR A 25 11.00 -0.68 3.36
N THR A 26 11.77 0.41 3.29
CA THR A 26 12.92 0.50 2.38
C THR A 26 14.02 -0.52 2.67
N ALA A 27 14.07 -1.05 3.90
CA ALA A 27 14.94 -2.15 4.29
C ALA A 27 14.41 -3.54 3.86
N GLY A 28 13.25 -3.60 3.19
CA GLY A 28 12.64 -4.84 2.71
C GLY A 28 11.84 -5.60 3.77
N GLN A 29 11.63 -5.04 4.96
CA GLN A 29 10.83 -5.67 6.00
C GLN A 29 9.34 -5.51 5.71
N ILE A 30 8.55 -6.57 5.93
CA ILE A 30 7.09 -6.52 5.75
C ILE A 30 6.48 -5.69 6.90
N GLN A 31 5.87 -4.57 6.56
CA GLN A 31 5.12 -3.72 7.49
C GLN A 31 3.65 -4.17 7.61
N ALA A 32 3.06 -4.61 6.50
CA ALA A 32 1.68 -5.07 6.46
C ALA A 32 1.44 -5.96 5.23
N ARG A 33 0.49 -6.90 5.36
CA ARG A 33 -0.02 -7.72 4.26
C ARG A 33 -1.53 -7.80 4.38
N CYS A 34 -2.23 -7.56 3.28
CA CYS A 34 -3.69 -7.63 3.29
C CYS A 34 -4.23 -7.96 1.91
N GLN A 35 -5.46 -8.47 1.89
CA GLN A 35 -6.26 -8.55 0.68
C GLN A 35 -7.06 -7.25 0.52
N VAL A 36 -7.16 -6.78 -0.72
CA VAL A 36 -7.90 -5.56 -1.10
C VAL A 36 -8.90 -5.88 -2.20
N SER A 37 -10.17 -5.63 -1.93
CA SER A 37 -11.25 -5.51 -2.89
C SER A 37 -11.87 -4.12 -2.75
N GLY A 38 -12.07 -3.40 -3.86
CA GLY A 38 -12.48 -1.99 -3.80
C GLY A 38 -11.40 -1.09 -3.19
N THR A 39 -11.78 -0.20 -2.28
CA THR A 39 -10.88 0.78 -1.65
C THR A 39 -10.52 0.36 -0.23
N LYS A 40 -9.24 0.45 0.12
CA LYS A 40 -8.76 0.20 1.48
C LYS A 40 -7.79 1.28 1.93
N SER A 41 -7.97 1.74 3.16
CA SER A 41 -7.07 2.66 3.86
C SER A 41 -6.23 1.89 4.86
N ILE A 42 -4.91 2.08 4.81
CA ILE A 42 -3.95 1.41 5.69
C ILE A 42 -3.18 2.48 6.43
N ALA A 43 -3.30 2.49 7.76
CA ALA A 43 -2.54 3.40 8.61
C ALA A 43 -1.08 2.96 8.61
N LEU A 44 -0.18 3.88 8.25
CA LEU A 44 1.26 3.65 8.28
C LEU A 44 1.94 4.83 8.98
N PRO A 45 3.03 4.60 9.72
CA PRO A 45 3.89 5.69 10.15
C PRO A 45 4.38 6.52 8.95
N LYS A 46 4.75 7.77 9.20
CA LYS A 46 5.39 8.62 8.18
C LYS A 46 6.67 7.96 7.70
N GLY A 47 6.87 7.94 6.40
CA GLY A 47 8.04 7.28 5.82
C GLY A 47 7.88 6.92 4.36
N ILE A 48 8.87 6.20 3.85
CA ILE A 48 8.90 5.71 2.48
C ILE A 48 8.67 4.20 2.52
N TYR A 49 7.77 3.73 1.67
CA TYR A 49 7.38 2.33 1.57
C TYR A 49 7.39 1.85 0.13
N MET A 50 7.62 0.55 -0.03
CA MET A 50 7.42 -0.17 -1.28
C MET A 50 6.14 -1.00 -1.16
N VAL A 51 5.18 -0.77 -2.05
CA VAL A 51 3.89 -1.45 -2.05
C VAL A 51 3.85 -2.40 -3.23
N LYS A 52 3.81 -3.70 -2.95
CA LYS A 52 3.58 -4.75 -3.95
C LYS A 52 2.10 -5.08 -3.98
N ALA A 53 1.46 -4.85 -5.11
CA ALA A 53 0.04 -5.09 -5.34
C ALA A 53 -0.10 -5.99 -6.57
N GLY A 54 -0.31 -7.29 -6.34
CA GLY A 54 -0.21 -8.29 -7.42
C GLY A 54 1.18 -8.31 -8.06
N THR A 55 1.26 -7.99 -9.34
CA THR A 55 2.51 -7.88 -10.12
C THR A 55 3.12 -6.48 -10.10
N GLU A 56 2.37 -5.45 -9.68
CA GLU A 56 2.86 -4.08 -9.62
C GLU A 56 3.63 -3.82 -8.33
N VAL A 57 4.72 -3.06 -8.42
CA VAL A 57 5.45 -2.54 -7.25
C VAL A 57 5.57 -1.03 -7.40
N ARG A 58 5.16 -0.28 -6.36
CA ARG A 58 5.25 1.18 -6.34
C ARG A 58 5.89 1.70 -5.06
N LYS A 59 6.71 2.73 -5.19
CA LYS A 59 7.20 3.52 -4.06
C LYS A 59 6.13 4.54 -3.65
N VAL A 60 5.81 4.59 -2.37
CA VAL A 60 4.86 5.56 -1.80
C VAL A 60 5.51 6.26 -0.61
N ILE A 61 5.29 7.57 -0.52
CA ILE A 61 5.73 8.38 0.62
C ILE A 61 4.50 8.72 1.43
N ILE A 62 4.47 8.28 2.69
CA ILE A 62 3.42 8.63 3.64
C ILE A 62 3.84 9.90 4.34
N ARG A 63 3.03 10.94 4.17
CA ARG A 63 3.17 12.27 4.77
C ARG A 63 1.93 12.57 5.61
N ASP A 64 2.02 13.53 6.54
CA ASP A 64 0.84 14.09 7.22
C ASP A 64 -0.18 14.61 6.21
#